data_AF-A0A7V7TIJ3-F1
#
_entry.id   AF-A0A7V7TIJ3-F1
#
_cell.length_a   1.000
_cell.length_b   1.000
_cell.length_c   1.000
_cell.angle_alpha   90.00
_cell.angle_beta   90.00
_cell.angle_gamma   90.00
#
_symmetry.space_group_name_H-M   'P 1'
#
loop_
_entity.id
_entity.type
_entity.pdbx_description
1 polymer ?
#
loop_
_entity_poly.entity_id
_entity_poly.type
_entity_poly.pdbx_seq_one_letter_code
_entity_poly.pdbx_strand_id
1 'polypeptide(L)'
;LAGYGEKGEWGADVFATRVETGDYRLDVAGMAAAYDNRIELSYARQRFDLGNLARGLSLPENSLSQDIFGIKVRLFGDLIYDQLPQVSLGIQHKRQKDFLIPSLVGAQRDEDTEGYLTASRLILGGAFGYNLLLNGGVRYSRANELGLLGFGGDRRDRRSVLKEGSLAVLLNRQWAVGVEYR
;
A
#
# COMPACT_ATOMS: atom_id res chain seq x y z
N LEU A 1 11.64 5.96 0.69
CA LEU A 1 11.47 6.34 -0.74
C LEU A 1 12.07 5.22 -1.59
N ALA A 2 11.83 5.18 -2.90
CA ALA A 2 12.39 4.15 -3.78
C ALA A 2 13.93 4.26 -3.83
N GLY A 3 14.63 3.15 -3.60
CA GLY A 3 16.08 3.10 -3.54
C GLY A 3 16.70 3.70 -2.27
N TYR A 4 18.02 3.87 -2.30
CA TYR A 4 18.84 4.35 -1.17
C TYR A 4 19.50 5.72 -1.43
N GLY A 5 19.00 6.46 -2.43
CA GLY A 5 19.59 7.73 -2.85
C GLY A 5 19.42 8.84 -1.81
N GLU A 6 20.45 9.67 -1.67
CA GLU A 6 20.47 10.82 -0.76
C GLU A 6 20.06 12.12 -1.50
N LYS A 7 20.17 13.28 -0.84
CA LYS A 7 19.90 14.58 -1.42
C LYS A 7 20.65 14.78 -2.76
N GLY A 8 19.93 15.22 -3.79
CA GLY A 8 20.44 15.42 -5.16
C GLY A 8 20.56 14.15 -6.00
N GLU A 9 20.26 12.98 -5.45
CA GLU A 9 20.41 11.71 -6.16
C GLU A 9 19.08 11.17 -6.68
N TRP A 10 19.18 10.32 -7.70
CA TRP A 10 18.08 9.53 -8.22
C TRP A 10 18.13 8.11 -7.66
N GLY A 11 16.99 7.59 -7.25
CA GLY A 11 16.80 6.20 -6.87
C GLY A 11 15.72 5.57 -7.75
N ALA A 12 15.84 4.28 -8.03
CA ALA A 12 14.80 3.51 -8.69
C ALA A 12 14.71 2.12 -8.09
N ASP A 13 13.51 1.55 -8.10
CA ASP A 13 13.23 0.22 -7.61
C ASP A 13 12.22 -0.48 -8.53
N VAL A 14 12.38 -1.79 -8.67
CA VAL A 14 11.43 -2.67 -9.35
C VAL A 14 11.19 -3.88 -8.48
N PHE A 15 9.95 -4.31 -8.35
CA PHE A 15 9.60 -5.44 -7.52
C PHE A 15 8.54 -6.32 -8.16
N ALA A 16 8.55 -7.59 -7.76
CA ALA A 16 7.48 -8.53 -8.03
C ALA A 16 7.26 -9.38 -6.78
N THR A 17 6.00 -9.46 -6.35
CA THR A 17 5.57 -10.18 -5.15
C THR A 17 4.46 -11.14 -5.54
N ARG A 18 4.58 -12.39 -5.10
CA ARG A 18 3.51 -13.39 -5.16
C ARG A 18 3.18 -13.82 -3.73
N VAL A 19 1.90 -13.75 -3.39
CA VAL A 19 1.35 -14.32 -2.16
C VAL A 19 0.32 -15.36 -2.57
N GLU A 20 0.50 -16.59 -2.11
CA GLU A 20 -0.42 -17.68 -2.40
C GLU A 20 -0.95 -18.24 -1.09
N THR A 21 -2.27 -18.36 -1.04
CA THR A 21 -3.00 -19.12 -0.03
C THR A 21 -3.61 -20.32 -0.74
N GLY A 22 -4.06 -21.33 0.00
CA GLY A 22 -4.62 -22.55 -0.62
C GLY A 22 -5.74 -22.29 -1.64
N ASP A 23 -6.49 -21.19 -1.49
CA ASP A 23 -7.64 -20.85 -2.33
C ASP A 23 -7.50 -19.55 -3.14
N TYR A 24 -6.52 -18.69 -2.82
CA TYR A 24 -6.36 -17.37 -3.44
C TYR A 24 -4.91 -17.08 -3.77
N ARG A 25 -4.69 -16.35 -4.86
CA ARG A 25 -3.35 -15.88 -5.25
C ARG A 25 -3.35 -14.39 -5.51
N LEU A 26 -2.35 -13.69 -5.00
CA LEU A 26 -2.11 -12.29 -5.22
C LEU A 26 -0.75 -12.12 -5.91
N ASP A 27 -0.77 -11.58 -7.11
CA ASP A 27 0.42 -11.19 -7.86
C ASP A 27 0.50 -9.66 -7.93
N VAL A 28 1.64 -9.09 -7.56
CA VAL A 28 1.90 -7.65 -7.65
C VAL A 28 3.24 -7.45 -8.34
N ALA A 29 3.29 -6.59 -9.34
CA ALA A 29 4.53 -6.14 -9.95
C ALA A 29 4.51 -4.63 -10.08
N GLY A 30 5.63 -3.97 -9.84
CA GLY A 30 5.68 -2.52 -9.86
C GLY A 30 7.08 -1.97 -9.98
N MET A 31 7.12 -0.66 -10.17
CA MET A 31 8.33 0.12 -10.24
C MET A 31 8.11 1.49 -9.60
N ALA A 32 9.17 2.06 -9.07
CA ALA A 32 9.16 3.40 -8.53
C ALA A 32 10.48 4.11 -8.82
N ALA A 33 10.41 5.43 -8.98
CA ALA A 33 11.57 6.29 -9.09
C ALA A 33 11.45 7.41 -8.06
N ALA A 34 12.55 7.73 -7.40
CA ALA A 34 12.64 8.81 -6.44
C ALA A 34 13.77 9.76 -6.79
N TYR A 35 13.59 11.02 -6.42
CA TYR A 35 14.58 12.07 -6.60
C TYR A 35 14.74 12.88 -5.32
N ASP A 36 15.98 13.28 -5.04
CA ASP A 36 16.38 14.18 -3.95
C ASP A 36 16.02 13.65 -2.55
N ASN A 37 15.84 12.33 -2.43
CA ASN A 37 15.28 11.71 -1.23
C ASN A 37 14.01 12.47 -0.77
N ARG A 38 13.18 12.96 -1.71
CA ARG A 38 12.05 13.86 -1.41
C ARG A 38 10.78 13.48 -2.12
N ILE A 39 10.85 13.21 -3.42
CA ILE A 39 9.69 12.96 -4.27
C ILE A 39 9.84 11.56 -4.86
N GLU A 40 8.75 10.79 -4.87
CA GLU A 40 8.68 9.47 -5.48
C GLU A 40 7.45 9.37 -6.39
N LEU A 41 7.67 8.81 -7.58
CA LEU A 41 6.64 8.39 -8.52
C LEU A 41 6.64 6.87 -8.58
N SER A 42 5.46 6.28 -8.61
CA SER A 42 5.30 4.82 -8.56
C SER A 42 4.18 4.35 -9.48
N TYR A 43 4.37 3.14 -10.00
CA TYR A 43 3.37 2.40 -10.73
C TYR A 43 3.39 0.95 -10.25
N ALA A 44 2.22 0.39 -9.97
CA ALA A 44 2.08 -1.02 -9.66
C ALA A 44 0.85 -1.61 -10.35
N ARG A 45 0.99 -2.85 -10.81
CA ARG A 45 -0.12 -3.70 -11.23
C ARG A 45 -0.32 -4.81 -10.22
N GLN A 46 -1.56 -4.98 -9.80
CA GLN A 46 -1.99 -6.03 -8.90
C GLN A 46 -3.01 -6.92 -9.60
N ARG A 47 -2.91 -8.23 -9.41
CA ARG A 47 -3.88 -9.23 -9.86
C ARG A 47 -4.19 -10.18 -8.72
N PHE A 48 -5.46 -10.27 -8.36
CA PHE A 48 -5.95 -11.16 -7.32
C PHE A 48 -6.83 -12.24 -7.94
N ASP A 49 -6.35 -13.48 -7.93
CA ASP A 49 -7.11 -14.63 -8.42
C ASP A 49 -7.99 -15.18 -7.28
N LEU A 50 -9.29 -15.29 -7.58
CA LEU A 50 -10.33 -15.76 -6.65
C LEU A 50 -10.38 -17.29 -6.52
N GLY A 51 -9.54 -18.00 -7.27
CA GLY A 51 -9.36 -19.46 -7.21
C GLY A 51 -10.67 -20.25 -7.16
N ASN A 52 -10.84 -21.05 -6.10
CA ASN A 52 -11.99 -21.94 -5.94
C ASN A 52 -13.31 -21.18 -5.73
N LEU A 53 -13.26 -19.96 -5.18
CA LEU A 53 -14.45 -19.14 -4.94
C LEU A 53 -15.16 -18.77 -6.24
N ALA A 54 -14.40 -18.41 -7.28
CA ALA A 54 -14.96 -18.08 -8.59
C ALA A 54 -15.71 -19.26 -9.21
N ARG A 55 -15.20 -20.49 -9.03
CA ARG A 55 -15.86 -21.71 -9.49
C ARG A 55 -17.12 -22.03 -8.68
N GLY A 56 -17.04 -21.92 -7.36
CA GLY A 56 -18.18 -22.19 -6.46
C GLY A 56 -19.35 -21.23 -6.67
N LEU A 57 -19.06 -19.97 -7.03
CA LEU A 57 -20.07 -18.94 -7.27
C LEU A 57 -20.40 -18.71 -8.75
N SER A 58 -19.84 -19.52 -9.67
CA SER A 58 -20.03 -19.35 -11.13
C SER A 58 -19.79 -17.92 -11.60
N LEU A 59 -18.73 -17.29 -11.09
CA LEU A 59 -18.41 -15.91 -11.44
C LEU A 59 -17.96 -15.82 -12.91
N PRO A 60 -18.32 -14.73 -13.62
CA PRO A 60 -17.93 -14.53 -15.01
C PRO A 60 -16.43 -14.36 -15.20
N GLU A 61 -15.73 -13.90 -14.15
CA GLU A 61 -14.28 -13.70 -14.12
C GLU A 61 -13.70 -14.43 -12.91
N ASN A 62 -12.44 -14.88 -13.02
CA ASN A 62 -11.74 -15.59 -11.95
C ASN A 62 -10.66 -14.75 -11.26
N SER A 63 -10.49 -13.50 -11.66
CA SER A 63 -9.47 -12.59 -11.15
C SER A 63 -9.95 -11.15 -11.12
N LEU A 64 -9.36 -10.37 -10.22
CA LEU A 64 -9.57 -8.92 -10.08
C LEU A 64 -8.23 -8.21 -10.22
N SER A 65 -8.12 -7.28 -11.17
CA SER A 65 -6.86 -6.63 -11.53
C SER A 65 -6.92 -5.12 -11.40
N GLN A 66 -5.92 -4.52 -10.78
CA GLN A 66 -5.86 -3.07 -10.55
C GLN A 66 -4.52 -2.48 -10.99
N ASP A 67 -4.58 -1.32 -11.63
CA ASP A 67 -3.43 -0.44 -11.82
C ASP A 67 -3.42 0.64 -10.73
N ILE A 68 -2.25 0.93 -10.17
CA ILE A 68 -2.04 1.93 -9.11
C ILE A 68 -0.93 2.88 -9.57
N PHE A 69 -1.27 4.16 -9.71
CA PHE A 69 -0.33 5.24 -9.98
C PHE A 69 -0.19 6.07 -8.71
N GLY A 70 1.03 6.28 -8.24
CA GLY A 70 1.28 6.96 -6.98
C GLY A 70 2.30 8.08 -7.10
N ILE A 71 2.04 9.18 -6.39
CA ILE A 71 3.03 10.20 -6.06
C ILE A 71 3.14 10.31 -4.54
N LYS A 72 4.37 10.38 -4.04
CA LYS A 72 4.67 10.53 -2.61
C LYS A 72 5.72 11.61 -2.43
N VAL A 73 5.51 12.49 -1.46
CA VAL A 73 6.44 13.54 -1.08
C VAL A 73 6.74 13.41 0.41
N ARG A 74 8.02 13.25 0.74
CA ARG A 74 8.51 13.37 2.12
C ARG A 74 8.42 14.84 2.53
N LEU A 75 7.65 15.15 3.55
CA LEU A 75 7.45 16.51 4.03
C LEU A 75 8.64 16.98 4.88
N PHE A 76 9.06 16.14 5.82
CA PHE A 76 10.16 16.39 6.74
C PHE A 76 10.55 15.10 7.46
N GLY A 77 11.64 15.16 8.23
CA GLY A 77 12.12 14.05 9.03
C GLY A 77 12.95 13.04 8.24
N ASP A 78 13.70 12.24 8.97
CA ASP A 78 14.43 11.08 8.47
C ASP A 78 14.05 9.86 9.29
N LEU A 79 14.14 8.67 8.69
CA LEU A 79 13.77 7.43 9.37
C LEU A 79 14.75 7.08 10.50
N ILE A 80 16.03 7.40 10.32
CA ILE A 80 17.14 6.98 11.19
C ILE A 80 17.82 8.18 11.85
N TYR A 81 18.09 9.25 11.11
CA TYR A 81 19.03 10.29 11.54
C TYR A 81 18.39 11.52 12.20
N ASP A 82 17.06 11.65 12.16
CA ASP A 82 16.35 12.83 12.68
C ASP A 82 15.70 12.55 14.04
N GLN A 83 15.47 13.60 14.82
CA GLN A 83 14.72 13.54 16.08
C GLN A 83 13.21 13.38 15.85
N LEU A 84 12.73 13.84 14.70
CA LEU A 84 11.33 13.73 14.27
C LEU A 84 11.11 12.48 13.40
N PRO A 85 9.92 11.87 13.43
CA PRO A 85 9.58 10.81 12.48
C PRO A 85 9.64 11.34 11.04
N GLN A 86 9.97 10.47 10.09
CA GLN A 86 9.81 10.77 8.68
C GLN A 86 8.31 10.85 8.36
N VAL A 87 7.85 12.01 7.92
CA VAL A 87 6.45 12.24 7.54
C VAL A 87 6.36 12.41 6.03
N SER A 88 5.45 11.67 5.40
CA SER A 88 5.21 11.72 3.96
C SER A 88 3.74 11.83 3.62
N LEU A 89 3.42 12.67 2.65
CA LEU A 89 2.11 12.78 2.03
C LEU A 89 2.15 12.07 0.68
N GLY A 90 1.11 11.31 0.36
CA GLY A 90 0.99 10.71 -0.95
C GLY A 90 -0.44 10.72 -1.49
N ILE A 91 -0.51 10.57 -2.80
CA ILE A 91 -1.74 10.45 -3.57
C ILE A 91 -1.60 9.23 -4.46
N GLN A 92 -2.62 8.39 -4.50
CA GLN A 92 -2.70 7.25 -5.41
C GLN A 92 -3.97 7.36 -6.26
N HIS A 93 -3.81 7.22 -7.57
CA HIS A 93 -4.92 7.01 -8.49
C HIS A 93 -4.97 5.53 -8.85
N LYS A 94 -6.12 4.90 -8.60
CA LYS A 94 -6.32 3.47 -8.76
C LYS A 94 -7.40 3.20 -9.78
N ARG A 95 -7.16 2.22 -10.65
CA ARG A 95 -8.10 1.79 -11.68
C ARG A 95 -8.26 0.28 -11.67
N GLN A 96 -9.46 -0.16 -11.36
CA GLN A 96 -9.94 -1.53 -11.46
C GLN A 96 -10.20 -1.86 -12.93
N LYS A 97 -9.74 -3.03 -13.39
CA LYS A 97 -9.87 -3.46 -14.79
C LYS A 97 -10.99 -4.45 -15.01
N ASP A 98 -11.28 -5.24 -13.98
CA ASP A 98 -12.23 -6.34 -14.01
C ASP A 98 -13.49 -5.86 -13.28
N PHE A 99 -14.21 -4.88 -13.85
CA PHE A 99 -15.25 -4.13 -13.13
C PHE A 99 -16.61 -4.83 -13.06
N LEU A 100 -16.81 -5.91 -13.82
CA LEU A 100 -18.07 -6.65 -13.82
C LEU A 100 -18.40 -7.18 -12.42
N ILE A 101 -17.46 -7.90 -11.79
CA ILE A 101 -17.65 -8.42 -10.42
C ILE A 101 -17.88 -7.30 -9.39
N PRO A 102 -17.01 -6.26 -9.29
CA PRO A 102 -17.23 -5.09 -8.44
C PRO A 102 -18.62 -4.46 -8.59
N SER A 103 -19.09 -4.28 -9.84
CA SER A 103 -20.41 -3.68 -10.09
C SER A 103 -21.55 -4.55 -9.57
N LEU A 104 -21.45 -5.87 -9.70
CA LEU A 104 -22.44 -6.83 -9.19
C LEU A 104 -22.52 -6.85 -7.67
N VAL A 105 -21.41 -6.54 -6.98
CA VAL A 105 -21.37 -6.42 -5.51
C VAL A 105 -21.60 -4.99 -5.03
N GLY A 106 -22.03 -4.08 -5.92
CA GLY A 106 -22.55 -2.75 -5.57
C GLY A 106 -21.57 -1.59 -5.75
N ALA A 107 -20.35 -1.81 -6.26
CA ALA A 107 -19.41 -0.73 -6.55
C ALA A 107 -19.94 0.18 -7.67
N GLN A 108 -19.75 1.50 -7.52
CA GLN A 108 -20.29 2.48 -8.47
C GLN A 108 -19.24 3.03 -9.45
N ARG A 109 -17.95 2.86 -9.14
CA ARG A 109 -16.84 3.36 -9.96
C ARG A 109 -15.73 2.33 -10.07
N ASP A 110 -15.12 2.27 -11.24
CA ASP A 110 -13.95 1.47 -11.56
C ASP A 110 -12.63 2.18 -11.23
N GLU A 111 -12.64 3.49 -11.03
CA GLU A 111 -11.46 4.27 -10.63
C GLU A 111 -11.75 5.30 -9.54
N ASP A 112 -10.76 5.59 -8.70
CA ASP A 112 -10.78 6.72 -7.76
C ASP A 112 -9.36 7.11 -7.33
N THR A 113 -9.25 8.31 -6.77
CA THR A 113 -7.99 8.86 -6.26
C THR A 113 -8.03 8.95 -4.75
N GLU A 114 -7.09 8.35 -4.04
CA GLU A 114 -6.97 8.41 -2.58
C GLU A 114 -5.75 9.22 -2.13
N GLY A 115 -5.88 9.88 -0.99
CA GLY A 115 -4.78 10.61 -0.34
C GLY A 115 -4.41 9.93 0.97
N TYR A 116 -3.13 9.95 1.32
CA TYR A 116 -2.66 9.38 2.57
C TYR A 116 -1.52 10.18 3.18
N LEU A 117 -1.46 10.19 4.51
CA LEU A 117 -0.38 10.76 5.30
C LEU A 117 0.21 9.64 6.15
N THR A 118 1.54 9.50 6.13
CA THR A 118 2.26 8.46 6.86
C THR A 118 3.37 9.07 7.69
N ALA A 119 3.64 8.47 8.84
CA ALA A 119 4.75 8.80 9.73
C ALA A 119 5.46 7.51 10.11
N SER A 120 6.79 7.50 9.98
CA SER A 120 7.60 6.31 10.26
C SER A 120 8.86 6.70 11.02
N ARG A 121 9.27 5.86 11.96
CA ARG A 121 10.46 6.09 12.79
C ARG A 121 11.14 4.79 13.18
N LEU A 122 12.46 4.75 13.03
CA LEU A 122 13.29 3.71 13.62
C LEU A 122 13.93 4.24 14.92
N ILE A 123 13.65 3.58 16.04
CA ILE A 123 14.22 3.89 17.34
C ILE A 123 15.30 2.85 17.65
N LEU A 124 16.56 3.27 17.60
CA LEU A 124 17.69 2.39 17.89
C LEU A 124 17.71 2.00 19.37
N GLY A 125 17.80 0.71 19.66
CA GLY A 125 17.77 0.19 21.04
C GLY A 125 16.44 0.41 21.79
N GLY A 126 15.38 0.84 21.11
CA GLY A 126 14.11 1.23 21.73
C GLY A 126 13.31 0.11 22.39
N ALA A 127 13.61 -1.16 22.11
CA ALA A 127 12.91 -2.31 22.69
C ALA A 127 13.92 -3.31 23.29
N PHE A 128 14.23 -3.17 24.57
CA PHE A 128 15.19 -4.05 25.29
C PHE A 128 16.56 -4.16 24.60
N GLY A 129 17.04 -3.06 24.01
CA GLY A 129 18.30 -3.04 23.24
C GLY A 129 18.17 -3.40 21.76
N TYR A 130 16.99 -3.84 21.30
CA TYR A 130 16.68 -4.06 19.89
C TYR A 130 16.12 -2.80 19.23
N ASN A 131 16.28 -2.72 17.90
CA ASN A 131 15.75 -1.60 17.12
C ASN A 131 14.23 -1.75 16.97
N LEU A 132 13.50 -0.66 17.23
CA LEU A 132 12.04 -0.61 17.18
C LEU A 132 11.59 0.25 15.99
N LEU A 133 10.87 -0.35 15.05
CA LEU A 133 10.27 0.34 13.92
C LEU A 133 8.79 0.64 14.22
N LEU A 134 8.43 1.91 14.08
CA LEU A 134 7.07 2.41 14.24
C LEU A 134 6.58 2.97 12.91
N ASN A 135 5.40 2.58 12.48
CA ASN A 135 4.70 3.21 11.36
C ASN A 135 3.27 3.54 11.77
N GLY A 136 2.78 4.69 11.32
CA GLY A 136 1.40 5.10 11.46
C GLY A 136 0.95 5.85 10.21
N GLY A 137 -0.31 5.71 9.86
CA GLY A 137 -0.86 6.33 8.68
C GLY A 137 -2.34 6.61 8.79
N VAL A 138 -2.78 7.60 8.02
CA VAL A 138 -4.18 7.86 7.75
C VAL A 138 -4.40 7.94 6.25
N ARG A 139 -5.48 7.34 5.78
CA ARG A 139 -5.84 7.31 4.36
C ARG A 139 -7.27 7.79 4.18
N TYR A 140 -7.47 8.69 3.21
CA TYR A 140 -8.78 9.18 2.83
C TYR A 140 -9.20 8.53 1.52
N SER A 141 -10.09 7.53 1.60
CA SER A 141 -10.41 6.63 0.48
C SER A 141 -11.89 6.23 0.44
N ARG A 142 -12.33 5.78 -0.73
CA ARG A 142 -13.62 5.14 -1.01
C ARG A 142 -13.47 3.69 -1.48
N ALA A 143 -12.25 3.17 -1.44
CA ALA A 143 -11.90 1.90 -2.03
C ALA A 143 -12.47 0.72 -1.22
N ASN A 144 -13.11 -0.23 -1.89
CA ASN A 144 -13.51 -1.50 -1.31
C ASN A 144 -12.36 -2.50 -1.48
N GLU A 145 -11.93 -3.15 -0.40
CA GLU A 145 -10.79 -4.09 -0.41
C GLU A 145 -9.55 -3.50 -1.09
N LEU A 146 -9.13 -2.31 -0.64
CA LEU A 146 -8.00 -1.54 -1.20
C LEU A 146 -8.15 -1.14 -2.68
N GLY A 147 -9.36 -1.31 -3.24
CA GLY A 147 -9.77 -0.95 -4.61
C GLY A 147 -10.02 -2.18 -5.50
N LEU A 148 -9.69 -3.38 -5.02
CA LEU A 148 -9.93 -4.63 -5.76
C LEU A 148 -11.43 -4.86 -6.03
N LEU A 149 -12.31 -4.38 -5.16
CA LEU A 149 -13.76 -4.45 -5.34
C LEU A 149 -14.35 -3.09 -5.75
N GLY A 150 -13.58 -2.28 -6.48
CA GLY A 150 -14.00 -0.98 -6.97
C GLY A 150 -14.16 0.07 -5.86
N PHE A 151 -14.85 1.17 -6.19
CA PHE A 151 -14.94 2.35 -5.33
C PHE A 151 -16.38 2.81 -5.12
N GLY A 152 -16.67 3.22 -3.88
CA GLY A 152 -18.03 3.57 -3.46
C GLY A 152 -18.93 2.33 -3.35
N GLY A 153 -20.22 2.55 -3.10
CA GLY A 153 -21.13 1.45 -2.89
C GLY A 153 -22.58 1.90 -2.76
N ASP A 154 -23.50 0.98 -3.02
CA ASP A 154 -24.93 1.10 -2.73
C ASP A 154 -25.23 1.54 -1.28
N ARG A 155 -24.48 1.02 -0.31
CA ARG A 155 -24.61 1.33 1.12
C ARG A 155 -23.84 2.59 1.54
N ARG A 156 -22.75 2.91 0.84
CA ARG A 156 -21.89 4.06 1.19
C ARG A 156 -21.07 4.52 -0.02
N ASP A 157 -21.47 5.66 -0.59
CA ASP A 157 -20.73 6.33 -1.67
C ASP A 157 -19.92 7.56 -1.19
N ARG A 158 -19.34 7.48 0.01
CA ARG A 158 -18.57 8.59 0.61
C ARG A 158 -17.21 8.11 1.06
N ARG A 159 -16.24 9.02 0.99
CA ARG A 159 -14.87 8.76 1.47
C ARG A 159 -14.83 8.67 2.98
N SER A 160 -14.07 7.72 3.49
CA SER A 160 -13.78 7.52 4.89
C SER A 160 -12.31 7.77 5.18
N VAL A 161 -12.03 8.13 6.43
CA VAL A 161 -10.67 8.15 6.96
C VAL A 161 -10.39 6.78 7.56
N LEU A 162 -9.42 6.07 6.99
CA LEU A 162 -8.89 4.80 7.44
C LEU A 162 -7.62 5.08 8.24
N LYS A 163 -7.39 4.32 9.32
CA LYS A 163 -6.22 4.46 10.18
C LYS A 163 -5.44 3.16 10.14
N GLU A 164 -4.15 3.25 9.89
CA GLU A 164 -3.26 2.10 9.86
C GLU A 164 -2.07 2.34 10.78
N GLY A 165 -1.57 1.28 11.40
CA GLY A 165 -0.45 1.38 12.32
C GLY A 165 0.25 0.05 12.48
N SER A 166 1.57 0.10 12.60
CA SER A 166 2.38 -1.11 12.81
C SER A 166 3.54 -0.81 13.75
N LEU A 167 3.92 -1.82 14.52
CA LEU A 167 5.10 -1.81 15.38
C LEU A 167 5.88 -3.10 15.15
N ALA A 168 7.17 -3.00 14.90
CA ALA A 168 8.04 -4.15 14.69
C ALA A 168 9.36 -4.00 15.45
N VAL A 169 9.77 -5.06 16.15
CA VAL A 169 11.08 -5.18 16.80
C VAL A 169 12.00 -5.94 15.85
N LEU A 170 13.13 -5.35 15.52
CA LEU A 170 14.18 -5.96 14.71
C LEU A 170 15.16 -6.67 15.64
N LEU A 171 15.03 -7.99 15.75
CA LEU A 171 15.86 -8.83 16.62
C LEU A 171 17.31 -8.88 16.11
N ASN A 172 17.48 -8.88 14.80
CA ASN A 172 18.76 -8.74 14.12
C ASN A 172 18.51 -8.31 12.66
N ARG A 173 19.55 -8.37 11.81
CA ARG A 173 19.45 -7.98 10.39
C ARG A 173 18.56 -8.90 9.54
N GLN A 174 18.17 -10.06 10.06
CA GLN A 174 17.44 -11.11 9.35
C GLN A 174 16.04 -11.38 9.94
N TRP A 175 15.80 -10.99 11.19
CA TRP A 175 14.59 -11.34 11.93
C TRP A 175 13.90 -10.10 12.49
N ALA A 176 12.60 -9.99 12.20
CA ALA A 176 11.71 -8.98 12.73
C ALA A 176 10.42 -9.64 13.25
N VAL A 177 9.89 -9.12 14.35
CA VAL A 177 8.60 -9.55 14.92
C VAL A 177 7.78 -8.30 15.19
N GLY A 178 6.52 -8.29 14.76
CA GLY A 178 5.69 -7.11 14.89
C GLY A 178 4.20 -7.40 14.83
N VAL A 179 3.44 -6.34 15.07
CA VAL A 179 1.98 -6.31 14.97
C VAL A 179 1.57 -5.19 14.03
N GLU A 180 0.48 -5.42 13.32
CA GLU A 180 -0.10 -4.46 12.40
C GLU A 180 -1.61 -4.35 12.64
N TYR A 181 -2.14 -3.14 12.48
CA TYR A 181 -3.55 -2.80 12.56
C TYR A 181 -3.95 -2.02 11.31
N ARG A 182 -5.06 -2.43 10.70
CA ARG A 182 -5.68 -1.81 9.52
C ARG A 182 -7.20 -1.80 9.67
#